data_AF-A0A432H035-F1
#
_entry.id   AF-A0A432H035-F1
#
_cell.length_a   1.000
_cell.length_b   1.000
_cell.length_c   1.000
_cell.angle_alpha   90.00
_cell.angle_beta   90.00
_cell.angle_gamma   90.00
#
_symmetry.space_group_name_H-M   'P 1'
#
loop_
_entity.id
_entity.type
_entity.pdbx_description
1 polymer ?
#
loop_
_entity_poly.entity_id
_entity_poly.type
_entity_poly.pdbx_seq_one_letter_code
_entity_poly.pdbx_strand_id
1 'polypeptide(L)'
;MNWLRTSSFFSIAAVLAFTTVIWYGAAVYLNSDVLIDKYDRKKIEWNFSKLVEDSWAMKRPVMPAPHQIMLDMKKSIFDYKISSKRSLVYHGWVTISSTLVGFAMGAVLGILLAVGIV
;
A
#
# COMPACT_ATOMS: atom_id res chain seq x y z
N MET A 1 12.37 -34.34 -15.27
CA MET A 1 12.30 -33.52 -14.04
C MET A 1 12.80 -32.08 -14.25
N ASN A 2 12.63 -31.47 -15.44
CA ASN A 2 13.18 -30.12 -15.73
C ASN A 2 12.10 -29.04 -15.92
N TRP A 3 10.84 -29.44 -16.04
CA TRP A 3 9.71 -28.56 -16.37
C TRP A 3 9.44 -27.51 -15.27
N LEU A 4 9.50 -27.91 -14.00
CA LEU A 4 9.38 -27.00 -12.85
C LEU A 4 10.47 -25.91 -12.84
N ARG A 5 11.64 -26.19 -13.42
CA ARG A 5 12.77 -25.25 -13.46
C ARG A 5 12.71 -24.28 -14.65
N THR A 6 11.93 -24.60 -15.69
CA THR A 6 11.82 -23.78 -16.91
C THR A 6 10.52 -22.98 -17.00
N SER A 7 9.48 -23.35 -16.24
CA SER A 7 8.21 -22.64 -16.25
C SER A 7 8.31 -21.29 -15.52
N SER A 8 8.08 -20.19 -16.25
CA SER A 8 8.01 -18.84 -15.68
C SER A 8 6.94 -18.72 -14.59
N PHE A 9 5.82 -19.43 -14.73
CA PHE A 9 4.75 -19.46 -13.75
C PHE A 9 5.22 -19.91 -12.36
N PHE A 10 5.97 -21.01 -12.28
CA PHE A 10 6.48 -21.51 -11.00
C PHE A 10 7.44 -20.50 -10.35
N SER A 11 8.35 -19.92 -11.14
CA SER A 11 9.27 -18.88 -10.65
C SER A 11 8.53 -17.66 -10.12
N ILE A 12 7.50 -17.18 -10.82
CA ILE A 12 6.69 -16.03 -10.40
C ILE A 12 5.93 -16.38 -9.11
N ALA A 13 5.25 -17.51 -9.08
CA ALA A 13 4.48 -17.94 -7.91
C ALA A 13 5.38 -18.13 -6.68
N ALA A 14 6.58 -18.71 -6.86
CA ALA A 14 7.55 -18.89 -5.79
C ALA A 14 8.02 -17.55 -5.21
N VAL A 15 8.36 -16.59 -6.07
CA VAL A 15 8.76 -15.24 -5.64
C VAL A 15 7.61 -14.54 -4.90
N LEU A 16 6.40 -14.56 -5.46
CA LEU A 16 5.23 -13.94 -4.82
C LEU A 16 4.94 -14.57 -3.44
N ALA A 17 4.98 -15.89 -3.34
CA ALA A 17 4.78 -16.59 -2.08
C ALA A 17 5.86 -16.21 -1.07
N PHE A 18 7.13 -16.24 -1.48
CA PHE A 18 8.26 -15.88 -0.63
C PHE A 18 8.17 -14.43 -0.12
N THR A 19 7.92 -13.47 -1.01
CA THR A 19 7.72 -12.07 -0.64
C THR A 19 6.53 -11.90 0.30
N THR A 20 5.42 -12.60 0.05
CA THR A 20 4.24 -12.54 0.92
C THR A 20 4.55 -13.05 2.33
N VAL A 21 5.26 -14.17 2.46
CA VAL A 21 5.66 -14.72 3.75
C VAL A 21 6.55 -13.75 4.51
N ILE A 22 7.57 -13.19 3.85
CA ILE A 22 8.45 -12.18 4.46
C ILE A 22 7.63 -10.97 4.91
N TRP A 23 6.68 -10.51 4.11
CA TRP A 23 5.85 -9.37 4.43
C TRP A 23 4.98 -9.62 5.68
N TYR A 24 4.32 -10.77 5.77
CA TYR A 24 3.56 -11.13 6.97
C TYR A 24 4.45 -11.20 8.22
N GLY A 25 5.66 -11.76 8.11
CA GLY A 25 6.64 -11.77 9.20
C GLY A 25 7.11 -10.37 9.59
N ALA A 26 7.41 -9.51 8.62
CA ALA A 26 7.82 -8.13 8.84
C ALA A 26 6.70 -7.29 9.50
N ALA A 27 5.44 -7.54 9.13
CA ALA A 27 4.30 -6.91 9.77
C ALA A 27 4.22 -7.27 11.27
N VAL A 28 4.46 -8.53 11.64
CA VAL A 28 4.55 -8.94 13.06
C VAL A 28 5.70 -8.22 13.76
N TYR A 29 6.89 -8.24 13.16
CA TYR A 29 8.08 -7.63 13.75
C TYR A 29 7.96 -6.11 13.96
N LEU A 30 7.47 -5.36 12.98
CA LEU A 30 7.39 -3.90 13.09
C LEU A 30 6.22 -3.42 13.94
N ASN A 31 5.16 -4.21 14.05
CA ASN A 31 4.02 -3.87 14.89
C ASN A 31 4.21 -4.34 16.35
N SER A 32 5.21 -5.18 16.66
CA SER A 32 5.39 -5.77 17.99
C SER A 32 5.65 -4.73 19.06
N ASP A 33 6.51 -3.74 18.81
CA ASP A 33 6.89 -2.74 19.82
C ASP A 33 5.66 -1.95 20.31
N VAL A 34 4.79 -1.58 19.37
CA VAL A 34 3.54 -0.87 19.65
C VAL A 34 2.54 -1.77 20.40
N LEU A 35 2.53 -3.08 20.12
CA LEU A 35 1.65 -4.02 20.81
C LEU A 35 2.13 -4.35 22.22
N ILE A 36 3.43 -4.60 22.38
CA ILE A 36 4.05 -4.91 23.66
C ILE A 36 3.87 -3.73 24.63
N ASP A 37 4.15 -2.51 24.19
CA ASP A 37 3.90 -1.31 24.99
C ASP A 37 2.41 -1.16 25.37
N LYS A 38 1.48 -1.49 24.46
CA LYS A 38 0.04 -1.51 24.79
C LYS A 38 -0.32 -2.59 25.80
N TYR A 39 0.28 -3.77 25.70
CA TYR A 39 0.04 -4.86 26.65
C TYR A 39 0.57 -4.51 28.04
N ASP A 40 1.77 -3.95 28.12
CA ASP A 40 2.40 -3.55 29.39
C ASP A 40 1.60 -2.46 30.10
N ARG A 41 1.14 -1.45 29.37
CA ARG A 41 0.28 -0.37 29.89
C ARG A 41 -1.06 -0.88 30.41
N LYS A 42 -1.63 -1.88 29.72
CA LYS A 42 -2.95 -2.44 30.06
C LYS A 42 -2.88 -3.68 30.96
N LYS A 43 -1.66 -4.08 31.36
CA LYS A 43 -1.41 -5.32 32.13
C LYS A 43 -2.06 -6.55 31.49
N ILE A 44 -2.01 -6.63 30.17
CA ILE A 44 -2.54 -7.76 29.40
C ILE A 44 -1.45 -8.82 29.29
N GLU A 45 -1.72 -10.03 29.79
CA GLU A 45 -0.86 -11.16 29.50
C GLU A 45 -0.93 -11.51 28.01
N TRP A 46 0.25 -11.73 27.43
CA TRP A 46 0.41 -11.99 26.00
C TRP A 46 1.42 -13.10 25.75
N ASN A 47 1.25 -13.76 24.62
CA ASN A 47 2.17 -14.77 24.10
C ASN A 47 2.42 -14.49 22.61
N PHE A 48 3.31 -15.26 21.99
CA PHE A 48 3.67 -15.06 20.59
C PHE A 48 2.46 -15.17 19.63
N SER A 49 1.58 -16.15 19.85
CA SER A 49 0.39 -16.34 18.98
C SER A 49 -0.54 -15.12 19.02
N LYS A 50 -0.78 -14.57 20.22
CA LYS A 50 -1.61 -13.38 20.41
C LYS A 50 -1.00 -12.14 19.76
N LEU A 51 0.32 -11.96 19.89
CA LEU A 51 1.04 -10.86 19.27
C LEU A 51 0.96 -10.92 17.73
N VAL A 52 1.03 -12.11 17.14
CA VAL A 52 0.85 -12.32 15.69
C VAL A 52 -0.56 -11.94 15.25
N GLU A 53 -1.58 -12.45 15.94
CA GLU A 53 -2.98 -12.19 15.63
C GLU A 53 -3.32 -10.69 15.73
N ASP A 54 -2.94 -10.06 16.86
CA ASP A 54 -3.19 -8.64 17.09
C ASP A 54 -2.40 -7.74 16.15
N SER A 55 -1.22 -8.18 15.68
CA SER A 55 -0.45 -7.45 14.66
C SER A 55 -1.22 -7.38 13.34
N TRP A 56 -1.75 -8.51 12.89
CA TRP A 56 -2.51 -8.60 11.64
C TRP A 56 -3.92 -8.02 11.73
N ALA A 57 -4.46 -7.83 12.93
CA ALA A 57 -5.77 -7.21 13.17
C ALA A 57 -5.69 -5.72 13.57
N MET A 58 -4.50 -5.14 13.67
CA MET A 58 -4.35 -3.77 14.17
C MET A 58 -5.04 -2.75 13.27
N LYS A 59 -5.88 -1.88 13.83
CA LYS A 59 -6.62 -0.82 13.09
C LYS A 59 -5.71 0.27 12.49
N ARG A 60 -4.56 0.52 13.11
CA ARG A 60 -3.57 1.51 12.68
C ARG A 60 -2.17 0.90 12.84
N PRO A 61 -1.81 -0.07 11.98
CA PRO A 61 -0.52 -0.75 12.05
C PRO A 61 0.59 0.20 11.59
N VAL A 62 1.81 -0.03 12.08
CA VAL A 62 3.02 0.61 11.56
C VAL A 62 3.30 0.07 10.16
N MET A 63 3.25 -1.25 10.01
CA MET A 63 3.25 -1.94 8.72
C MET A 63 1.96 -2.74 8.56
N PRO A 64 1.08 -2.36 7.61
CA PRO A 64 -0.12 -3.13 7.32
C PRO A 64 0.22 -4.46 6.65
N ALA A 65 -0.47 -5.52 7.07
CA ALA A 65 -0.39 -6.82 6.44
C ALA A 65 -1.05 -6.80 5.04
N PRO A 66 -0.64 -7.69 4.12
CA PRO A 66 -1.13 -7.68 2.73
C PRO A 66 -2.66 -7.66 2.61
N HIS A 67 -3.37 -8.45 3.42
CA HIS A 67 -4.83 -8.50 3.38
C HIS A 67 -5.48 -7.21 3.91
N GLN A 68 -4.87 -6.53 4.89
CA GLN A 68 -5.36 -5.26 5.41
C GLN A 68 -5.34 -4.18 4.32
N ILE A 69 -4.26 -4.15 3.52
CA ILE A 69 -4.14 -3.25 2.37
C ILE A 69 -5.24 -3.53 1.36
N MET A 70 -5.48 -4.80 1.03
CA MET A 70 -6.53 -5.16 0.07
C MET A 70 -7.91 -4.69 0.54
N LEU A 71 -8.21 -4.86 1.83
CA LEU A 71 -9.47 -4.38 2.43
C LEU A 71 -9.58 -2.86 2.37
N ASP A 72 -8.51 -2.14 2.70
CA ASP A 72 -8.45 -0.68 2.65
C ASP A 72 -8.52 -0.14 1.21
N MET A 73 -7.91 -0.82 0.24
CA MET A 73 -8.01 -0.48 -1.18
C MET A 73 -9.44 -0.65 -1.67
N LYS A 74 -10.07 -1.81 -1.44
CA LYS A 74 -11.47 -2.02 -1.81
C LYS A 74 -12.37 -0.94 -1.20
N LYS A 75 -12.17 -0.63 0.07
CA LYS A 75 -12.95 0.39 0.78
C LYS A 75 -12.74 1.79 0.22
N SER A 76 -11.50 2.16 -0.09
CA SER A 76 -11.15 3.50 -0.58
C SER A 76 -11.49 3.72 -2.05
N ILE A 77 -11.56 2.66 -2.84
CA ILE A 77 -11.92 2.71 -4.25
C ILE A 77 -13.45 2.65 -4.41
N PHE A 78 -14.12 1.72 -3.74
CA PHE A 78 -15.54 1.42 -4.01
C PHE A 78 -16.51 1.87 -2.91
N ASP A 79 -16.13 1.74 -1.62
CA ASP A 79 -17.10 1.92 -0.53
C ASP A 79 -17.23 3.39 -0.08
N TYR A 80 -16.20 4.23 -0.26
CA TYR A 80 -16.30 5.65 0.00
C TYR A 80 -16.90 6.44 -1.17
N LYS A 81 -17.70 7.46 -0.85
CA LYS A 81 -18.19 8.43 -1.84
C LYS A 81 -17.01 9.02 -2.63
N ILE A 82 -17.16 9.14 -3.95
CA ILE A 82 -16.12 9.65 -4.86
C ILE A 82 -15.71 11.10 -4.52
N SER A 83 -16.57 11.90 -3.89
CA SER A 83 -16.22 13.26 -3.44
C SER A 83 -15.54 13.32 -2.06
N SER A 84 -15.37 12.19 -1.40
CA SER A 84 -14.77 12.12 -0.07
C SER A 84 -13.26 12.27 -0.12
N LYS A 85 -12.70 13.02 0.84
CA LYS A 85 -11.25 13.06 1.09
C LYS A 85 -10.63 11.69 1.40
N ARG A 86 -11.45 10.68 1.75
CA ARG A 86 -11.02 9.30 2.00
C ARG A 86 -11.06 8.40 0.77
N SER A 87 -11.61 8.87 -0.36
CA SER A 87 -11.66 8.09 -1.60
C SER A 87 -10.31 8.20 -2.34
N LEU A 88 -9.77 7.05 -2.76
CA LEU A 88 -8.55 7.01 -3.57
C LEU A 88 -8.79 7.60 -4.97
N VAL A 89 -10.00 7.40 -5.51
CA VAL A 89 -10.41 7.94 -6.81
C VAL A 89 -10.40 9.48 -6.78
N TYR A 90 -10.94 10.08 -5.71
CA TYR A 90 -10.89 11.53 -5.53
C TYR A 90 -9.46 12.07 -5.56
N HIS A 91 -8.58 11.44 -4.78
CA HIS A 91 -7.21 11.90 -4.65
C HIS A 91 -6.43 11.72 -5.96
N GLY A 92 -6.60 10.58 -6.64
CA GLY A 92 -6.03 10.35 -7.96
C GLY A 92 -6.46 11.41 -8.98
N TRP A 93 -7.74 11.79 -8.99
CA TRP A 93 -8.23 12.86 -9.86
C TRP A 93 -7.57 14.21 -9.57
N VAL A 94 -7.42 14.58 -8.30
CA VAL A 94 -6.76 15.84 -7.92
C VAL A 94 -5.31 15.89 -8.40
N THR A 95 -4.55 14.80 -8.23
CA THR A 95 -3.15 14.71 -8.68
C THR A 95 -3.02 14.73 -10.21
N ILE A 96 -3.90 14.03 -10.91
CA ILE A 96 -3.90 14.03 -12.39
C ILE A 96 -4.29 15.40 -12.91
N SER A 97 -5.30 16.05 -12.31
CA SER A 97 -5.75 17.38 -12.71
C SER A 97 -4.64 18.43 -12.59
N SER A 98 -3.91 18.46 -11.47
CA SER A 98 -2.79 19.40 -11.31
C SER A 98 -1.66 19.13 -12.31
N THR A 99 -1.38 17.86 -12.61
CA THR A 99 -0.39 17.46 -13.61
C THR A 99 -0.80 17.90 -15.01
N LEU A 100 -2.06 17.72 -15.40
CA LEU A 100 -2.59 18.12 -16.70
C LEU A 100 -2.57 19.64 -16.88
N VAL A 101 -2.92 20.41 -15.85
CA VAL A 101 -2.85 21.88 -15.89
C VAL A 101 -1.41 22.34 -16.06
N GLY A 102 -0.48 21.78 -15.28
CA GLY A 102 0.95 22.09 -15.41
C GLY A 102 1.49 21.75 -16.80
N PHE A 103 1.10 20.59 -17.35
CA PHE A 103 1.46 20.19 -18.71
C PHE A 103 0.89 21.16 -19.75
N ALA A 104 -0.39 21.53 -19.65
CA ALA A 104 -1.03 22.47 -20.57
C ALA A 104 -0.35 23.84 -20.54
N MET A 105 -0.03 24.37 -19.36
CA MET A 105 0.73 25.61 -19.22
C MET A 105 2.14 25.49 -19.84
N GLY A 106 2.86 24.41 -19.54
CA GLY A 106 4.18 24.15 -20.10
C GLY A 106 4.15 24.07 -21.63
N ALA A 107 3.14 23.38 -22.19
CA ALA A 107 2.95 23.27 -23.62
C ALA A 107 2.66 24.65 -24.26
N VAL A 108 1.73 25.44 -23.69
CA VAL A 108 1.40 26.78 -24.21
C VAL A 108 2.62 27.70 -24.18
N LEU A 109 3.32 27.77 -23.04
CA LEU A 109 4.51 28.61 -22.91
C LEU A 109 5.64 28.13 -23.84
N GLY A 110 5.83 26.82 -23.98
CA GLY A 110 6.80 26.24 -24.90
C GLY A 110 6.51 26.58 -26.36
N ILE A 111 5.24 26.52 -26.77
CA ILE A 111 4.80 26.93 -28.11
C ILE A 111 5.06 28.42 -28.33
N LEU A 112 4.67 29.27 -27.40
CA LEU A 112 4.87 30.73 -27.51
C LEU A 112 6.36 31.08 -27.63
N LEU A 113 7.21 30.43 -26.83
CA LEU A 113 8.66 30.60 -26.91
C LEU A 113 9.21 30.16 -28.26
N ALA A 114 8.78 28.99 -28.76
CA ALA A 114 9.23 28.47 -30.05
C ALA A 114 8.88 29.42 -31.21
N VAL A 115 7.67 29.98 -31.21
CA VAL A 115 7.25 30.97 -32.21
C VAL A 115 8.02 32.28 -32.07
N GLY A 116 8.33 32.72 -30.84
CA GLY A 116 9.07 33.97 -30.62
C GLY A 116 10.56 33.90 -30.97
N ILE A 117 11.13 32.69 -31.08
CA ILE A 117 12.53 32.48 -31.48
C ILE A 117 12.68 32.40 -33.01
N VAL A 118 11.70 31.82 -33.72
CA VAL A 118 11.67 31.67 -35.19
C VAL A 118 11.40 33.01 -35.87
#